data_AF-A0ABD7NAX4-F1
#
_entry.id   AF-A0ABD7NAX4-F1
#
_cell.length_a   1.000
_cell.length_b   1.000
_cell.length_c   1.000
_cell.angle_alpha   90.00
_cell.angle_beta   90.00
_cell.angle_gamma   90.00
#
_symmetry.space_group_name_H-M   'P 1'
#
loop_
_entity.id
_entity.type
_entity.pdbx_description
1 polymer ?
#
loop_
_entity_poly.entity_id
_entity_poly.type
_entity_poly.pdbx_seq_one_letter_code
_entity_poly.pdbx_strand_id
1 'polypeptide(L)'
;MENNIIVISVTVCLLVGCDQGNAARSEKAAKELVGKSLSNMIPVQGGEFLMGDFGPLVGEKLPFSINQDDKVLHKVVLSDFSISKYKVTNDDYNKYLQITGVKKPPINILLKDYPSLQKSDYSVGITWQQAKDYCQWLGKESGKKFDLPTEAQWEYAARSRGQYIPFATNNGEFLPGKNIPSQDELSEYTDGAGIPIYPVGKYPPNPLGLYDMGGFVE
;
A
#
# COMPACT_ATOMS: atom_id res chain seq x y z
N MET A 1 23.04 -22.96 -75.03
CA MET A 1 23.14 -21.72 -74.24
C MET A 1 22.19 -21.87 -73.07
N GLU A 2 22.67 -22.49 -71.99
CA GLU A 2 21.90 -22.72 -70.77
C GLU A 2 22.24 -21.60 -69.79
N ASN A 3 21.25 -20.77 -69.46
CA ASN A 3 21.39 -19.72 -68.45
C ASN A 3 21.01 -20.28 -67.09
N ASN A 4 22.02 -20.55 -66.26
CA ASN A 4 21.85 -20.82 -64.83
C ASN A 4 21.56 -19.50 -64.10
N ILE A 5 20.34 -19.35 -63.55
CA ILE A 5 20.00 -18.25 -62.64
C ILE A 5 20.32 -18.71 -61.21
N ILE A 6 21.39 -18.15 -60.65
CA ILE A 6 21.77 -18.33 -59.24
C ILE A 6 21.01 -17.28 -58.42
N VAL A 7 20.03 -17.72 -57.62
CA VAL A 7 19.33 -16.87 -56.65
C VAL A 7 20.10 -16.93 -55.33
N ILE A 8 20.87 -15.89 -55.04
CA ILE A 8 21.53 -15.71 -53.74
C ILE A 8 20.48 -15.15 -52.77
N SER A 9 19.93 -16.03 -51.92
CA SER A 9 19.11 -15.63 -50.79
C SER A 9 20.02 -15.07 -49.69
N VAL A 10 20.05 -13.74 -49.57
CA VAL A 10 20.73 -13.05 -48.46
C VAL A 10 19.78 -13.10 -47.27
N THR A 11 19.96 -14.10 -46.40
CA THR A 11 19.29 -14.15 -45.10
C THR A 11 19.88 -13.06 -44.21
N VAL A 12 19.16 -11.96 -44.08
CA VAL A 12 19.46 -10.90 -43.10
C VAL A 12 19.09 -11.44 -41.71
N CYS A 13 20.07 -11.99 -41.00
CA CYS A 13 19.94 -12.24 -39.57
C CYS A 13 19.90 -10.89 -38.83
N LEU A 14 18.69 -10.43 -38.50
CA LEU A 14 18.51 -9.35 -37.53
C LEU A 14 18.94 -9.88 -36.15
N LEU A 15 20.11 -9.43 -35.70
CA LEU A 15 20.60 -9.65 -34.34
C LEU A 15 19.74 -8.85 -33.35
N VAL A 16 18.60 -9.40 -32.94
CA VAL A 16 17.78 -8.90 -31.82
C VAL A 16 18.20 -9.62 -30.53
N GLY A 17 19.50 -9.58 -30.21
CA GLY A 17 20.10 -10.43 -29.17
C GLY A 17 20.12 -9.85 -27.75
N CYS A 18 20.00 -8.53 -27.59
CA CYS A 18 20.17 -7.89 -26.27
C CYS A 18 18.86 -7.53 -25.56
N ASP A 19 17.73 -7.47 -26.27
CA ASP A 19 16.47 -6.94 -25.71
C ASP A 19 15.61 -8.02 -25.03
N GLN A 20 15.72 -9.27 -25.48
CA GLN A 20 14.94 -10.39 -24.94
C GLN A 20 15.30 -10.72 -23.48
N GLY A 21 16.57 -10.61 -23.10
CA GLY A 21 17.02 -10.91 -21.73
C GLY A 21 16.55 -9.89 -20.69
N ASN A 22 16.49 -8.61 -21.08
CA ASN A 22 16.00 -7.54 -20.21
C ASN A 22 14.47 -7.57 -20.09
N ALA A 23 13.77 -7.80 -21.20
CA ALA A 23 12.31 -7.95 -21.20
C ALA A 23 11.86 -9.14 -20.33
N ALA A 24 12.49 -10.32 -20.49
CA ALA A 24 12.17 -11.50 -19.69
C ALA A 24 12.47 -11.30 -18.19
N ARG A 25 13.54 -10.58 -17.84
CA ARG A 25 13.85 -10.24 -16.44
C ARG A 25 12.82 -9.27 -15.85
N SER A 26 12.39 -8.26 -16.61
CA SER A 26 11.36 -7.31 -16.19
C SER A 26 10.01 -8.00 -15.99
N GLU A 27 9.63 -8.90 -16.91
CA GLU A 27 8.40 -9.70 -16.80
C GLU A 27 8.41 -10.60 -15.55
N LYS A 28 9.55 -11.25 -15.26
CA LYS A 28 9.69 -12.06 -14.05
C LYS A 28 9.53 -11.20 -12.78
N ALA A 29 10.20 -10.05 -12.72
CA ALA A 29 10.10 -9.13 -11.58
C ALA A 29 8.68 -8.59 -11.39
N ALA A 30 7.98 -8.28 -12.49
CA ALA A 30 6.57 -7.88 -12.47
C ALA A 30 5.69 -8.98 -11.88
N LYS A 31 5.83 -10.23 -12.34
CA LYS A 31 5.08 -11.38 -11.81
C LYS A 31 5.34 -11.62 -10.33
N GLU A 32 6.59 -11.47 -9.88
CA GLU A 32 6.95 -11.61 -8.46
C GLU A 32 6.31 -10.51 -7.60
N LEU A 33 6.38 -9.24 -8.02
CA LEU A 33 5.79 -8.12 -7.29
C LEU A 33 4.26 -8.22 -7.26
N VAL A 34 3.63 -8.51 -8.40
CA VAL A 34 2.18 -8.71 -8.49
C VAL A 34 1.73 -9.91 -7.64
N GLY A 35 2.46 -11.03 -7.73
CA GLY A 35 2.18 -12.22 -6.93
C GLY A 35 2.26 -11.94 -5.43
N LYS A 36 3.30 -11.22 -4.99
CA LYS A 36 3.43 -10.73 -3.61
C LYS A 36 2.22 -9.87 -3.22
N SER A 37 1.89 -8.84 -4.00
CA SER A 37 0.77 -7.93 -3.70
C SER A 37 -0.57 -8.67 -3.59
N LEU A 38 -0.84 -9.63 -4.49
CA LEU A 38 -2.06 -10.43 -4.44
C LEU A 38 -2.11 -11.35 -3.21
N SER A 39 -0.98 -11.98 -2.85
CA SER A 39 -0.89 -12.84 -1.66
C SER A 39 -1.08 -12.08 -0.34
N ASN A 40 -0.83 -10.77 -0.36
CA ASN A 40 -1.02 -9.88 0.78
C ASN A 40 -2.46 -9.34 0.92
N MET A 41 -3.37 -9.64 -0.01
CA MET A 41 -4.75 -9.14 0.09
C MET A 41 -5.54 -9.95 1.13
N ILE A 42 -6.18 -9.25 2.07
CA ILE A 42 -7.10 -9.84 3.04
C ILE A 42 -8.54 -9.67 2.53
N PRO A 43 -9.33 -10.76 2.41
CA PRO A 43 -10.75 -10.65 2.11
C PRO A 43 -11.50 -10.05 3.30
N VAL A 44 -12.31 -9.02 3.04
CA VAL A 44 -13.18 -8.38 4.01
C VAL A 44 -14.62 -8.61 3.56
N GLN A 45 -15.35 -9.41 4.34
CA GLN A 45 -16.78 -9.57 4.12
C GLN A 45 -17.46 -8.23 4.38
N GLY A 46 -18.20 -7.74 3.39
CA GLY A 46 -18.98 -6.52 3.45
C GLY A 46 -20.14 -6.62 4.43
N GLY A 47 -20.90 -5.54 4.50
CA GLY A 47 -22.00 -5.38 5.43
C GLY A 47 -22.38 -3.92 5.62
N GLU A 48 -23.15 -3.67 6.67
CA GLU A 48 -23.62 -2.34 7.03
C GLU A 48 -22.90 -1.87 8.29
N PHE A 49 -22.56 -0.59 8.35
CA PHE A 49 -22.05 0.04 9.57
C PHE A 49 -22.41 1.53 9.64
N LEU A 50 -22.26 2.10 10.84
CA LEU A 50 -22.29 3.54 11.02
C LEU A 50 -20.86 4.09 10.90
N MET A 51 -20.61 4.81 9.81
CA MET A 51 -19.35 5.50 9.52
C MET A 51 -19.32 6.87 10.20
N GLY A 52 -18.17 7.27 10.70
CA GLY A 52 -17.94 8.53 11.43
C GLY A 52 -17.79 8.34 12.95
N ASP A 53 -17.77 9.47 13.66
CA ASP A 53 -17.49 9.55 15.09
C ASP A 53 -18.61 8.92 15.94
N PHE A 54 -18.33 7.71 16.42
CA PHE A 54 -19.22 6.95 17.29
C PHE A 54 -18.98 7.22 18.78
N GLY A 55 -18.12 8.16 19.15
CA GLY A 55 -17.85 8.58 20.52
C GLY A 55 -19.11 8.82 21.35
N PRO A 56 -20.14 9.53 20.85
CA PRO A 56 -21.42 9.69 21.55
C PRO A 56 -22.16 8.39 21.91
N LEU A 57 -21.84 7.27 21.26
CA LEU A 57 -22.43 5.95 21.50
C LEU A 57 -21.65 5.09 22.50
N VAL A 58 -20.42 5.47 22.87
CA VAL A 58 -19.51 4.65 23.68
C VAL A 58 -18.77 5.46 24.75
N GLY A 59 -18.10 4.78 25.68
CA GLY A 59 -17.22 5.42 26.66
C GLY A 59 -17.90 6.57 27.43
N GLU A 60 -17.21 7.72 27.49
CA GLU A 60 -17.69 8.95 28.15
C GLU A 60 -18.79 9.69 27.36
N LYS A 61 -19.18 9.16 26.19
CA LYS A 61 -20.19 9.76 25.29
C LYS A 61 -19.78 11.13 24.75
N LEU A 62 -18.48 11.33 24.57
CA LEU A 62 -17.90 12.50 23.95
C LEU A 62 -17.39 12.15 22.54
N PRO A 63 -17.43 13.10 21.59
CA PRO A 63 -16.78 12.93 20.29
C PRO A 63 -15.30 12.60 20.45
N PHE A 64 -14.80 11.67 19.64
CA PHE A 64 -13.36 11.39 19.54
C PHE A 64 -12.62 12.48 18.77
N SER A 65 -13.30 13.17 17.85
CA SER A 65 -12.72 14.20 17.00
C SER A 65 -13.38 15.56 17.19
N ILE A 66 -12.58 16.61 17.09
CA ILE A 66 -13.09 17.99 17.04
C ILE A 66 -13.46 18.41 15.61
N ASN A 67 -13.00 17.69 14.59
CA ASN A 67 -13.27 17.97 13.18
C ASN A 67 -14.78 17.84 12.92
N GLN A 68 -15.30 18.58 11.94
CA GLN A 68 -16.73 18.53 11.64
C GLN A 68 -17.07 17.47 10.59
N ASP A 69 -16.10 17.17 9.72
CA ASP A 69 -16.31 16.32 8.54
C ASP A 69 -16.44 14.83 8.90
N ASP A 70 -15.97 14.43 10.08
CA ASP A 70 -16.03 13.05 10.60
C ASP A 70 -17.11 12.85 11.68
N LYS A 71 -17.80 13.90 12.14
CA LYS A 71 -18.74 13.83 13.29
C LYS A 71 -20.05 13.13 13.01
N VAL A 72 -20.55 13.18 11.78
CA VAL A 72 -21.91 12.74 11.48
C VAL A 72 -21.91 11.25 11.21
N LEU A 73 -22.42 10.49 12.18
CA LEU A 73 -22.73 9.08 11.99
C LEU A 73 -23.77 8.91 10.88
N HIS A 74 -23.41 8.15 9.86
CA HIS A 74 -24.32 7.80 8.78
C HIS A 74 -24.14 6.33 8.39
N LYS A 75 -25.23 5.73 7.92
CA LYS A 75 -25.24 4.32 7.52
C LYS A 75 -24.56 4.18 6.16
N VAL A 76 -23.58 3.27 6.09
CA VAL A 76 -22.92 2.86 4.86
C VAL A 76 -23.11 1.36 4.67
N VAL A 77 -23.32 0.94 3.41
CA VAL A 77 -23.42 -0.47 3.01
C VAL A 77 -22.31 -0.77 2.01
N LEU A 78 -21.47 -1.76 2.33
CA LEU A 78 -20.36 -2.18 1.48
C LEU A 78 -20.58 -3.61 1.00
N SER A 79 -20.25 -3.85 -0.28
CA SER A 79 -20.05 -5.21 -0.80
C SER A 79 -18.73 -5.79 -0.30
N ASP A 80 -18.56 -7.10 -0.43
CA ASP A 80 -17.28 -7.76 -0.16
C ASP A 80 -16.14 -7.11 -0.97
N PHE A 81 -14.98 -6.99 -0.34
CA PHE A 81 -13.78 -6.46 -0.98
C PHE A 81 -12.53 -7.13 -0.43
N SER A 82 -11.36 -6.74 -0.93
CA SER A 82 -10.09 -7.09 -0.32
C SER A 82 -9.23 -5.85 -0.16
N ILE A 83 -8.44 -5.81 0.90
CA ILE A 83 -7.52 -4.71 1.18
C ILE A 83 -6.15 -5.30 1.55
N SER A 84 -5.08 -4.59 1.22
CA SER A 84 -3.72 -5.05 1.52
C SER A 84 -3.52 -5.19 3.02
N LYS A 85 -2.97 -6.34 3.44
CA LYS A 85 -2.59 -6.66 4.82
C LYS A 85 -1.63 -5.63 5.44
N TYR A 86 -0.79 -5.05 4.59
CA TYR A 86 0.32 -4.18 4.92
C TYR A 86 0.29 -2.92 4.04
N LYS A 87 0.84 -1.81 4.52
CA LYS A 87 1.17 -0.66 3.68
C LYS A 87 2.20 -1.07 2.61
N VAL A 88 2.14 -0.44 1.43
CA VAL A 88 3.15 -0.64 0.37
C VAL A 88 4.50 -0.12 0.87
N THR A 89 5.55 -0.93 0.76
CA THR A 89 6.87 -0.54 1.25
C THR A 89 7.69 0.23 0.22
N ASN A 90 8.76 0.88 0.67
CA ASN A 90 9.75 1.48 -0.21
C ASN A 90 10.34 0.47 -1.21
N ASP A 91 10.62 -0.76 -0.79
CA ASP A 91 11.13 -1.82 -1.68
C ASP A 91 10.12 -2.17 -2.80
N ASP A 92 8.85 -2.36 -2.43
CA ASP A 92 7.80 -2.68 -3.40
C ASP A 92 7.62 -1.59 -4.45
N TYR A 93 7.58 -0.33 -3.99
CA TYR A 93 7.45 0.80 -4.90
C TYR A 93 8.71 1.03 -5.75
N ASN A 94 9.91 0.89 -5.18
CA ASN A 94 11.16 0.99 -5.95
C ASN A 94 11.25 -0.09 -7.04
N LYS A 95 10.81 -1.33 -6.76
CA LYS A 95 10.72 -2.39 -7.78
C LYS A 95 9.75 -2.01 -8.90
N TYR A 96 8.59 -1.46 -8.57
CA TYR A 96 7.66 -0.93 -9.57
C TYR A 96 8.29 0.13 -10.47
N LEU A 97 9.00 1.11 -9.90
CA LEU A 97 9.69 2.13 -10.69
C LEU A 97 10.74 1.52 -11.63
N GLN A 98 11.48 0.50 -11.18
CA GLN A 98 12.47 -0.20 -12.01
C GLN A 98 11.80 -0.99 -13.16
N ILE A 99 10.70 -1.67 -12.88
CA ILE A 99 9.96 -2.49 -13.87
C ILE A 99 9.34 -1.59 -14.95
N THR A 100 8.73 -0.47 -14.54
CA THR A 100 7.98 0.41 -15.44
C THR A 100 8.82 1.50 -16.10
N GLY A 101 10.02 1.75 -15.60
CA GLY A 101 10.86 2.86 -16.04
C GLY A 101 10.31 4.24 -15.66
N VAL A 102 9.28 4.31 -14.80
CA VAL A 102 8.78 5.58 -14.25
C VAL A 102 9.90 6.24 -13.46
N LYS A 103 10.16 7.52 -13.75
CA LYS A 103 11.23 8.26 -13.08
C LYS A 103 10.92 8.38 -11.59
N LYS A 104 11.89 8.02 -10.76
CA LYS A 104 11.82 8.24 -9.31
C LYS A 104 11.67 9.74 -9.04
N PRO A 105 10.68 10.17 -8.24
CA PRO A 105 10.52 11.58 -7.89
C PRO A 105 11.74 12.08 -7.11
N PRO A 106 12.01 13.40 -7.15
CA PRO A 106 13.06 13.99 -6.34
C PRO A 106 12.78 13.75 -4.85
N ILE A 107 13.85 13.53 -4.09
CA ILE A 107 13.79 13.40 -2.64
C ILE A 107 13.35 14.75 -2.07
N ASN A 108 12.26 14.75 -1.29
CA ASN A 108 11.78 15.96 -0.61
C ASN A 108 12.66 16.29 0.61
N ILE A 109 12.45 17.47 1.19
CA ILE A 109 13.25 17.96 2.34
C ILE A 109 13.16 16.98 3.53
N LEU A 110 11.98 16.44 3.81
CA LEU A 110 11.78 15.50 4.91
C LEU A 110 12.67 14.24 4.77
N LEU A 111 12.69 13.62 3.59
CA LEU A 111 13.50 12.42 3.34
C LEU A 111 15.02 12.72 3.29
N LYS A 112 15.40 13.97 3.07
CA LYS A 112 16.79 14.42 3.14
C LYS A 112 17.25 14.57 4.59
N ASP A 113 16.40 15.14 5.44
CA ASP A 113 16.68 15.37 6.86
C ASP A 113 16.56 14.07 7.68
N TYR A 114 15.73 13.13 7.23
CA TYR A 114 15.49 11.83 7.88
C TYR A 114 15.66 10.65 6.90
N PRO A 115 16.90 10.22 6.60
CA PRO A 115 17.18 9.16 5.63
C PRO A 115 16.60 7.79 6.02
N SER A 116 16.39 7.52 7.31
CA SER A 116 15.76 6.28 7.80
C SER A 116 14.39 6.00 7.19
N LEU A 117 13.65 7.04 6.80
CA LEU A 117 12.33 6.91 6.17
C LEU A 117 12.38 6.21 4.80
N GLN A 118 13.58 6.07 4.20
CA GLN A 118 13.80 5.38 2.93
C GLN A 118 14.18 3.90 3.08
N LYS A 119 14.26 3.37 4.32
CA LYS A 119 14.52 1.95 4.57
C LYS A 119 13.49 1.07 3.85
N SER A 120 13.94 -0.08 3.36
CA SER A 120 13.20 -0.96 2.43
C SER A 120 11.87 -1.47 2.98
N ASP A 121 11.80 -1.70 4.28
CA ASP A 121 10.69 -2.28 5.03
C ASP A 121 9.73 -1.23 5.61
N TYR A 122 9.99 0.06 5.38
CA TYR A 122 9.11 1.15 5.77
C TYR A 122 8.09 1.45 4.68
N SER A 123 6.96 2.04 5.05
CA SER A 123 5.94 2.47 4.10
C SER A 123 6.48 3.54 3.16
N VAL A 124 6.13 3.45 1.88
CA VAL A 124 6.55 4.44 0.88
C VAL A 124 5.82 5.77 1.06
N GLY A 125 6.55 6.89 1.02
CA GLY A 125 5.97 8.23 1.00
C GLY A 125 5.80 8.74 -0.44
N ILE A 126 4.58 8.76 -0.94
CA ILE A 126 4.23 9.14 -2.33
C ILE A 126 2.96 9.99 -2.37
N THR A 127 2.73 10.68 -3.49
CA THR A 127 1.49 11.42 -3.71
C THR A 127 0.31 10.49 -3.99
N TRP A 128 -0.91 10.98 -3.82
CA TRP A 128 -2.12 10.22 -4.15
C TRP A 128 -2.11 9.70 -5.59
N GLN A 129 -1.70 10.54 -6.57
CA GLN A 129 -1.64 10.13 -7.97
C GLN A 129 -0.61 9.01 -8.20
N GLN A 130 0.55 9.07 -7.54
CA GLN A 130 1.56 8.02 -7.61
C GLN A 130 1.05 6.68 -7.04
N ALA A 131 0.31 6.74 -5.93
CA ALA A 131 -0.33 5.56 -5.35
C ALA A 131 -1.41 4.99 -6.29
N LYS A 132 -2.22 5.87 -6.88
CA LYS A 132 -3.24 5.51 -7.87
C LYS A 132 -2.62 4.83 -9.09
N ASP A 133 -1.54 5.37 -9.63
CA ASP A 133 -0.83 4.81 -10.79
C ASP A 133 -0.27 3.41 -10.47
N TYR A 134 0.29 3.22 -9.27
CA TYR A 134 0.76 1.91 -8.81
C TYR A 134 -0.38 0.88 -8.72
N CYS A 135 -1.53 1.26 -8.14
CA CYS A 135 -2.71 0.39 -8.11
C CYS A 135 -3.22 0.04 -9.51
N GLN A 136 -3.27 1.03 -10.42
CA GLN A 136 -3.69 0.79 -11.81
C GLN A 136 -2.73 -0.15 -12.55
N TRP A 137 -1.42 0.01 -12.33
CA TRP A 137 -0.43 -0.92 -12.84
C TRP A 137 -0.63 -2.33 -12.30
N LEU A 138 -0.79 -2.51 -10.99
CA LEU A 138 -1.11 -3.82 -10.39
C LEU A 138 -2.37 -4.44 -11.00
N GLY A 139 -3.43 -3.65 -11.18
CA GLY A 139 -4.67 -4.10 -11.78
C GLY A 139 -4.50 -4.58 -13.22
N LYS A 140 -3.72 -3.83 -14.02
CA LYS A 140 -3.38 -4.21 -15.40
C LYS A 140 -2.58 -5.51 -15.45
N GLU A 141 -1.51 -5.63 -14.67
CA GLU A 141 -0.63 -6.80 -14.71
C GLU A 141 -1.27 -8.07 -14.12
N SER A 142 -2.18 -7.91 -13.16
CA SER A 142 -2.89 -9.03 -12.53
C SER A 142 -4.20 -9.43 -13.21
N GLY A 143 -4.76 -8.56 -14.05
CA GLY A 143 -6.13 -8.70 -14.55
C GLY A 143 -7.20 -8.55 -13.46
N LYS A 144 -6.87 -7.98 -12.29
CA LYS A 144 -7.81 -7.72 -11.19
C LYS A 144 -8.23 -6.26 -11.17
N LYS A 145 -9.39 -5.98 -10.57
CA LYS A 145 -9.76 -4.62 -10.19
C LYS A 145 -8.97 -4.24 -8.95
N PHE A 146 -7.97 -3.38 -9.11
CA PHE A 146 -7.07 -2.96 -8.05
C PHE A 146 -7.09 -1.43 -7.97
N ASP A 147 -7.34 -0.90 -6.78
CA ASP A 147 -7.47 0.54 -6.55
C ASP A 147 -7.15 0.88 -5.09
N LEU A 148 -7.02 2.17 -4.80
CA LEU A 148 -7.03 2.69 -3.44
C LEU A 148 -8.41 2.38 -2.79
N PRO A 149 -8.45 2.07 -1.48
CA PRO A 149 -9.72 1.90 -0.80
C PRO A 149 -10.50 3.22 -0.80
N THR A 150 -11.83 3.15 -0.83
CA THR A 150 -12.64 4.30 -0.44
C THR A 150 -12.45 4.58 1.05
N GLU A 151 -12.73 5.80 1.48
CA GLU A 151 -12.71 6.17 2.91
C GLU A 151 -13.59 5.22 3.74
N ALA A 152 -14.80 4.90 3.26
CA ALA A 152 -15.69 3.94 3.90
C ALA A 152 -15.11 2.52 3.98
N GLN A 153 -14.46 2.03 2.92
CA GLN A 153 -13.80 0.72 2.94
C GLN A 153 -12.65 0.70 3.96
N TRP A 154 -11.87 1.78 4.00
CA TRP A 154 -10.76 1.94 4.93
C TRP A 154 -11.24 1.96 6.38
N GLU A 155 -12.23 2.80 6.71
CA GLU A 155 -12.77 2.88 8.07
C GLU A 155 -13.44 1.57 8.50
N TYR A 156 -14.24 0.96 7.62
CA TYR A 156 -14.87 -0.34 7.89
C TYR A 156 -13.83 -1.41 8.23
N ALA A 157 -12.74 -1.46 7.47
CA ALA A 157 -11.63 -2.39 7.68
C ALA A 157 -10.83 -2.07 8.96
N ALA A 158 -10.52 -0.79 9.20
CA ALA A 158 -9.83 -0.31 10.39
C ALA A 158 -10.59 -0.72 11.66
N ARG A 159 -11.91 -0.52 11.64
CA ARG A 159 -12.85 -0.84 12.72
C ARG A 159 -13.29 -2.30 12.74
N SER A 160 -12.54 -3.20 12.11
CA SER A 160 -12.79 -4.65 12.10
C SER A 160 -14.24 -5.01 11.74
N ARG A 161 -14.68 -4.49 10.58
CA ARG A 161 -16.04 -4.56 10.03
C ARG A 161 -17.02 -3.61 10.71
N GLY A 162 -16.58 -2.39 10.98
CA GLY A 162 -17.43 -1.31 11.48
C GLY A 162 -17.82 -1.38 12.96
N GLN A 163 -17.09 -2.16 13.76
CA GLN A 163 -17.28 -2.22 15.21
C GLN A 163 -16.95 -0.87 15.87
N TYR A 164 -17.46 -0.65 17.07
CA TYR A 164 -17.16 0.55 17.86
C TYR A 164 -15.84 0.40 18.64
N ILE A 165 -14.74 0.21 17.90
CA ILE A 165 -13.39 0.14 18.45
C ILE A 165 -12.67 1.48 18.23
N PRO A 166 -12.29 2.22 19.28
CA PRO A 166 -11.69 3.55 19.13
C PRO A 166 -10.32 3.55 18.44
N PHE A 167 -9.56 2.47 18.62
CA PHE A 167 -8.24 2.31 18.01
C PHE A 167 -8.23 1.06 17.13
N ALA A 168 -7.71 1.17 15.92
CA ALA A 168 -7.58 0.06 14.97
C ALA A 168 -6.39 -0.87 15.31
N THR A 169 -6.24 -1.21 16.59
CA THR A 169 -5.24 -2.12 17.13
C THR A 169 -5.83 -3.51 17.35
N ASN A 170 -5.01 -4.46 17.78
CA ASN A 170 -5.41 -5.84 18.04
C ASN A 170 -6.52 -6.01 19.09
N ASN A 171 -6.65 -5.06 20.02
CA ASN A 171 -7.59 -5.12 21.13
C ASN A 171 -8.47 -3.88 21.28
N GLY A 172 -8.38 -2.92 20.36
CA GLY A 172 -9.17 -1.68 20.44
C GLY A 172 -8.62 -0.63 21.42
N GLU A 173 -7.45 -0.85 22.02
CA GLU A 173 -6.82 0.03 23.01
C GLU A 173 -5.57 0.72 22.44
N PHE A 174 -5.19 1.86 23.02
CA PHE A 174 -3.97 2.60 22.69
C PHE A 174 -2.91 2.32 23.75
N LEU A 175 -1.94 1.44 23.46
CA LEU A 175 -0.92 1.00 24.39
C LEU A 175 0.50 1.25 23.81
N PRO A 176 1.09 2.44 24.04
CA PRO A 176 2.45 2.78 23.63
C PRO A 176 3.48 1.72 24.03
N GLY A 177 4.33 1.34 23.07
CA GLY A 177 5.36 0.30 23.23
C GLY A 177 4.83 -1.14 23.25
N LYS A 178 3.52 -1.34 23.05
CA LYS A 178 2.90 -2.68 23.02
C LYS A 178 2.19 -2.96 21.71
N ASN A 179 1.18 -2.16 21.37
CA ASN A 179 0.38 -2.34 20.16
C ASN A 179 0.48 -1.16 19.16
N ILE A 180 1.25 -0.15 19.56
CA ILE A 180 1.63 1.02 18.78
C ILE A 180 3.01 1.47 19.29
N PRO A 181 3.76 2.26 18.52
CA PRO A 181 5.04 2.77 18.98
C PRO A 181 4.87 3.79 20.10
N SER A 182 5.78 3.76 21.05
CA SER A 182 6.03 4.87 21.99
C SER A 182 6.74 6.03 21.28
N GLN A 183 6.74 7.21 21.90
CA GLN A 183 7.40 8.39 21.34
C GLN A 183 8.92 8.20 21.19
N ASP A 184 9.55 7.51 22.13
CA ASP A 184 10.98 7.22 22.09
C ASP A 184 11.32 6.27 20.94
N GLU A 185 10.49 5.23 20.76
CA GLU A 185 10.59 4.33 19.61
C GLU A 185 10.40 5.07 18.28
N LEU A 186 9.39 5.96 18.16
CA LEU A 186 9.22 6.78 16.95
C LEU A 186 10.46 7.62 16.66
N SER A 187 11.00 8.27 17.69
CA SER A 187 12.23 9.06 17.57
C SER A 187 13.41 8.21 17.13
N GLU A 188 13.56 6.99 17.64
CA GLU A 188 14.58 6.04 17.19
C GLU A 188 14.37 5.61 15.73
N TYR A 189 13.12 5.31 15.35
CA TYR A 189 12.79 4.81 14.01
C TYR A 189 12.96 5.85 12.91
N THR A 190 12.88 7.14 13.25
CA THR A 190 12.85 8.25 12.30
C THR A 190 13.95 9.29 12.53
N ASP A 191 15.13 8.88 12.99
CA ASP A 191 16.30 9.74 13.21
C ASP A 191 16.00 11.01 14.02
N GLY A 192 15.19 10.88 15.07
CA GLY A 192 14.78 11.96 15.96
C GLY A 192 13.55 12.76 15.51
N ALA A 193 12.95 12.47 14.34
CA ALA A 193 11.75 13.18 13.88
C ALA A 193 10.52 12.92 14.78
N GLY A 194 10.43 11.73 15.39
CA GLY A 194 9.31 11.35 16.25
C GLY A 194 7.98 11.22 15.49
N ILE A 195 8.02 10.94 14.19
CA ILE A 195 6.84 10.83 13.32
C ILE A 195 6.41 9.35 13.18
N PRO A 196 5.13 9.06 12.93
CA PRO A 196 4.55 7.70 12.93
C PRO A 196 4.89 6.88 11.67
N ILE A 197 6.17 6.86 11.30
CA ILE A 197 6.71 6.12 10.16
C ILE A 197 7.75 5.12 10.70
N TYR A 198 7.48 3.82 10.56
CA TYR A 198 8.27 2.75 11.15
C TYR A 198 8.19 1.49 10.26
N PRO A 199 8.96 0.42 10.54
CA PRO A 199 8.88 -0.82 9.76
C PRO A 199 7.44 -1.34 9.69
N VAL A 200 6.97 -1.65 8.49
CA VAL A 200 5.62 -2.13 8.24
C VAL A 200 5.39 -3.46 8.94
N GLY A 201 4.23 -3.61 9.58
CA GLY A 201 3.87 -4.84 10.27
C GLY A 201 4.55 -5.06 11.62
N LYS A 202 5.13 -4.01 12.22
CA LYS A 202 5.89 -4.11 13.48
C LYS A 202 5.03 -4.39 14.71
N TYR A 203 3.82 -3.86 14.76
CA TYR A 203 2.89 -4.04 15.89
C TYR A 203 1.77 -5.02 15.54
N PRO A 204 1.12 -5.65 16.54
CA PRO A 204 0.02 -6.58 16.30
C PRO A 204 -1.10 -6.01 15.40
N PRO A 205 -1.65 -6.82 14.48
CA PRO A 205 -2.71 -6.36 13.59
C PRO A 205 -4.05 -6.23 14.32
N ASN A 206 -4.99 -5.50 13.72
CA ASN A 206 -6.37 -5.53 14.16
C ASN A 206 -7.00 -6.94 13.99
N PRO A 207 -8.20 -7.20 14.54
CA PRO A 207 -8.89 -8.50 14.41
C PRO A 207 -9.09 -9.04 12.98
N LEU A 208 -9.00 -8.21 11.93
CA LEU A 208 -9.02 -8.68 10.52
C LEU A 208 -7.65 -9.12 10.01
N GLY A 209 -6.59 -8.98 10.80
CA GLY A 209 -5.22 -9.26 10.38
C GLY A 209 -4.56 -8.11 9.62
N LEU A 210 -5.13 -6.90 9.66
CA LEU A 210 -4.57 -5.70 9.02
C LEU A 210 -3.60 -4.99 9.97
N TYR A 211 -2.42 -4.67 9.47
CA TYR A 211 -1.37 -4.00 10.21
C TYR A 211 -1.37 -2.50 9.97
N ASP A 212 -0.81 -1.74 10.91
CA ASP A 212 -0.52 -0.31 10.78
C ASP A 212 -1.75 0.59 10.51
N MET A 213 -2.96 0.09 10.84
CA MET A 213 -4.22 0.83 10.74
C MET A 213 -4.44 1.79 11.91
N GLY A 214 -3.87 1.49 13.08
CA GLY A 214 -3.98 2.32 14.28
C GLY A 214 -2.92 3.44 14.38
N GLY A 215 -2.02 3.55 13.41
CA GLY A 215 -1.02 4.61 13.34
C GLY A 215 -1.50 5.79 12.50
N PHE A 216 -1.18 7.01 12.91
CA PHE A 216 -1.51 8.24 12.19
C PHE A 216 -0.79 8.32 10.84
N VAL A 217 -1.38 7.79 9.77
CA VAL A 217 -1.02 8.18 8.41
C VAL A 217 -2.29 8.17 7.58
N GLU A 218 -2.79 9.37 7.28
CA GLU A 218 -3.66 9.68 6.14
C GLU A 218 -2.79 10.11 4.94
#